data_AF-A0A7S2YQP6-F1
#
_entry.id   AF-A0A7S2YQP6-F1
#
_cell.length_a   1.000
_cell.length_b   1.000
_cell.length_c   1.000
_cell.angle_alpha   90.00
_cell.angle_beta   90.00
_cell.angle_gamma   90.00
#
_symmetry.space_group_name_H-M   'P 1'
#
loop_
_entity.id
_entity.type
_entity.pdbx_description
1 polymer ?
#
loop_
_entity_poly.entity_id
_entity_poly.type
_entity_poly.pdbx_seq_one_letter_code
_entity_poly.pdbx_strand_id
1 'polypeptide(L)'
;MSARARLMKIATKQLKTNYQKPNKTQLQAAQQKRWNIVRGDKVQVIGGHRAKGEQGVVKEVNRKTYQVKVTGVNMRTIKQKGNPERGIQARKIQTEGYLHYSQVALLDPLQNIPTRIHYETLEDGTKVRVSKKSGAIIPKPEILKHRARPIRFTVTESCTSEDDAWEETYSIPEHILEELEEQKRRWAKLNGEVDEDEDDEEEEPEPQK
;
A
#
# COMPACT_ATOMS: atom_id res chain seq x y z
N MET A 1 24.68 20.38 -46.59
CA MET A 1 23.65 20.25 -45.52
C MET A 1 22.35 20.84 -46.03
N SER A 2 21.29 20.02 -46.20
CA SER A 2 19.96 20.47 -46.64
C SER A 2 19.39 21.56 -45.72
N ALA A 3 18.68 22.54 -46.27
CA ALA A 3 18.05 23.63 -45.52
C ALA A 3 17.16 23.12 -44.37
N ARG A 4 16.51 21.98 -44.59
CA ARG A 4 15.72 21.26 -43.58
C ARG A 4 16.56 20.79 -42.39
N ALA A 5 17.79 20.31 -42.64
CA ALA A 5 18.70 19.90 -41.57
C ALA A 5 19.19 21.09 -40.74
N ARG A 6 19.38 22.27 -41.35
CA ARG A 6 19.71 23.51 -40.63
C ARG A 6 18.53 24.01 -39.78
N LEU A 7 17.32 24.03 -40.34
CA LEU A 7 16.09 24.37 -39.63
C LEU A 7 15.81 23.42 -38.44
N MET A 8 15.97 22.11 -38.64
CA MET A 8 15.86 21.12 -37.56
C MET A 8 16.92 21.33 -36.48
N LYS A 9 18.15 21.72 -36.83
CA LYS A 9 19.20 22.05 -35.85
C LYS A 9 18.85 23.30 -35.04
N ILE A 10 18.25 24.31 -35.66
CA ILE A 10 17.82 25.55 -34.99
C ILE A 10 16.63 25.28 -34.06
N ALA A 11 15.61 24.56 -34.53
CA ALA A 11 14.44 24.16 -33.74
C ALA A 11 14.81 23.25 -32.56
N THR A 12 15.71 22.29 -32.77
CA THR A 12 16.19 21.40 -31.69
C THR A 12 17.18 22.09 -30.75
N LYS A 13 17.95 23.09 -31.20
CA LYS A 13 18.84 23.89 -30.34
C LYS A 13 18.05 24.79 -29.40
N GLN A 14 16.87 25.28 -29.81
CA GLN A 14 15.91 25.98 -28.94
C GLN A 14 15.22 25.04 -27.94
N LEU A 15 15.09 23.75 -28.27
CA LEU A 15 14.47 22.72 -27.41
C LEU A 15 15.47 21.93 -26.54
N LYS A 16 16.77 22.23 -26.60
CA LYS A 16 17.73 21.75 -25.59
C LYS A 16 17.56 22.59 -24.32
N THR A 17 16.40 22.46 -23.69
CA THR A 17 16.27 22.77 -22.27
C THR A 17 17.34 21.96 -21.55
N ASN A 18 18.05 22.54 -20.58
CA ASN A 18 18.92 21.85 -19.64
C ASN A 18 18.09 20.89 -18.73
N TYR A 19 17.29 20.02 -19.33
CA TYR A 19 16.49 19.03 -18.66
C TYR A 19 17.40 17.83 -18.41
N GLN A 20 18.19 17.94 -17.34
CA GLN A 20 18.82 16.77 -16.76
C GLN A 20 17.70 15.86 -16.23
N LYS A 21 17.59 14.66 -16.80
CA LYS A 21 16.68 13.65 -16.26
C LYS A 21 17.05 13.44 -14.79
N PRO A 22 16.11 13.55 -13.84
CA PRO A 22 16.43 13.30 -12.44
C PRO A 22 16.95 11.87 -12.29
N ASN A 23 18.02 11.70 -11.51
CA ASN A 23 18.65 10.40 -11.28
C ASN A 23 17.65 9.46 -10.57
N LYS A 24 17.00 8.59 -11.35
CA LYS A 24 15.97 7.65 -10.86
C LYS A 24 16.48 6.73 -9.74
N THR A 25 17.75 6.32 -9.80
CA THR A 25 18.41 5.48 -8.81
C THR A 25 18.52 6.16 -7.44
N GLN A 26 18.79 7.48 -7.40
CA GLN A 26 18.82 8.24 -6.14
C GLN A 26 17.42 8.40 -5.54
N LEU A 27 16.40 8.60 -6.39
CA LEU A 27 15.01 8.69 -5.96
C LEU A 27 14.47 7.36 -5.41
N GLN A 28 14.90 6.23 -5.98
CA GLN A 28 14.51 4.89 -5.52
C GLN A 28 15.25 4.49 -4.23
N ALA A 29 16.56 4.72 -4.14
CA ALA A 29 17.35 4.42 -2.94
C ALA A 29 16.91 5.26 -1.73
N ALA A 30 16.48 6.49 -1.98
CA ALA A 30 15.96 7.36 -0.95
C ALA A 30 14.55 6.97 -0.50
N GLN A 31 13.86 5.99 -1.10
CA GLN A 31 12.44 5.65 -0.82
C GLN A 31 12.26 4.80 0.46
N GLN A 32 11.41 5.25 1.37
CA GLN A 32 11.27 4.72 2.71
C GLN A 32 10.45 3.45 2.58
N LYS A 33 11.02 2.35 3.07
CA LYS A 33 10.36 1.05 3.09
C LYS A 33 9.07 1.07 3.94
N ARG A 34 8.95 2.01 4.90
CA ARG A 34 7.83 2.10 5.85
C ARG A 34 7.30 3.52 5.96
N TRP A 35 5.97 3.66 5.84
CA TRP A 35 5.24 4.92 5.99
C TRP A 35 4.26 4.81 7.14
N ASN A 36 4.30 5.77 8.07
CA ASN A 36 3.41 5.76 9.23
C ASN A 36 2.12 6.52 9.00
N ILE A 37 2.13 7.50 8.09
CA ILE A 37 0.98 8.35 7.74
C ILE A 37 0.30 7.78 6.50
N VAL A 38 -1.01 7.63 6.56
CA VAL A 38 -1.86 7.16 5.47
C VAL A 38 -3.00 8.13 5.19
N ARG A 39 -3.67 7.94 4.04
CA ARG A 39 -4.84 8.72 3.65
C ARG A 39 -5.95 8.54 4.69
N GLY A 40 -6.51 9.65 5.15
CA GLY A 40 -7.56 9.69 6.17
C GLY A 40 -7.06 9.93 7.61
N ASP A 41 -5.75 9.94 7.84
CA ASP A 41 -5.22 10.26 9.17
C ASP A 41 -5.35 11.75 9.50
N LYS A 42 -5.53 12.07 10.79
CA LYS A 42 -5.40 13.43 11.32
C LYS A 42 -3.94 13.74 11.61
N VAL A 43 -3.48 14.87 11.11
CA VAL A 43 -2.08 15.29 11.19
C VAL A 43 -1.96 16.77 11.54
N GLN A 44 -0.79 17.12 12.06
CA GLN A 44 -0.39 18.51 12.29
C GLN A 44 0.95 18.81 11.61
N VAL A 45 1.09 20.03 11.10
CA VAL A 45 2.36 20.52 10.56
C VAL A 45 3.27 20.94 11.71
N ILE A 46 4.41 20.27 11.85
CA ILE A 46 5.36 20.51 12.95
C ILE A 46 6.43 21.56 12.61
N GLY A 47 6.80 21.72 11.34
CA GLY A 47 7.86 22.68 10.99
C GLY A 47 8.18 22.78 9.51
N GLY A 48 9.05 23.76 9.17
CA GLY A 48 9.57 23.97 7.82
C GLY A 48 8.61 24.62 6.82
N HIS A 49 7.41 25.02 7.24
CA HIS A 49 6.42 25.66 6.39
C HIS A 49 5.70 26.80 7.13
N ARG A 50 5.11 27.74 6.39
CA ARG A 50 4.30 28.86 6.95
C ARG A 50 3.10 28.35 7.76
N ALA A 51 2.55 27.22 7.36
CA ALA A 51 1.39 26.57 7.96
C ALA A 51 1.72 25.77 9.23
N LYS A 52 2.77 26.13 9.98
CA LYS A 52 3.18 25.42 11.20
C LYS A 52 2.07 25.54 12.25
N GLY A 53 1.74 24.43 12.89
CA GLY A 53 0.69 24.36 13.91
C GLY A 53 -0.71 24.08 13.35
N GLU A 54 -0.94 24.27 12.05
CA GLU A 54 -2.22 23.92 11.42
C GLU A 54 -2.43 22.40 11.44
N GLN A 55 -3.67 22.01 11.72
CA GLN A 55 -4.12 20.62 11.75
C GLN A 55 -5.05 20.33 10.58
N GLY A 56 -5.06 19.10 10.10
CA GLY A 56 -5.98 18.68 9.05
C GLY A 56 -5.96 17.18 8.79
N VAL A 57 -6.82 16.74 7.88
CA VAL A 57 -6.91 15.33 7.47
C VAL A 57 -6.10 15.11 6.20
N VAL A 58 -5.38 13.98 6.12
CA VAL A 58 -4.60 13.63 4.94
C VAL A 58 -5.52 13.22 3.79
N LYS A 59 -5.51 14.02 2.71
CA LYS A 59 -6.28 13.80 1.48
C LYS A 59 -5.60 12.81 0.54
N GLU A 60 -4.29 12.97 0.38
CA GLU A 60 -3.48 12.15 -0.53
C GLU A 60 -2.05 12.01 0.00
N VAL A 61 -1.44 10.86 -0.27
CA VAL A 61 -0.05 10.56 0.05
C VAL A 61 0.69 10.14 -1.20
N ASN A 62 1.63 10.98 -1.66
CA ASN A 62 2.51 10.67 -2.76
C ASN A 62 3.83 10.05 -2.25
N ARG A 63 3.88 8.71 -2.26
CA ARG A 63 5.04 7.94 -1.80
C ARG A 63 6.27 8.03 -2.70
N LYS A 64 6.12 8.51 -3.94
CA LYS A 64 7.24 8.66 -4.89
C LYS A 64 8.03 9.92 -4.62
N THR A 65 7.35 11.00 -4.22
CA THR A 65 7.96 12.32 -3.98
C THR A 65 8.02 12.71 -2.52
N TYR A 66 7.64 11.81 -1.59
CA TYR A 66 7.60 12.09 -0.15
C TYR A 66 6.70 13.22 0.26
N GLN A 67 5.58 13.36 -0.44
CA GLN A 67 4.68 14.47 -0.26
C GLN A 67 3.33 14.02 0.26
N VAL A 68 2.76 14.82 1.14
CA VAL A 68 1.45 14.61 1.75
C VAL A 68 0.62 15.85 1.46
N LYS A 69 -0.62 15.63 1.03
CA LYS A 69 -1.60 16.70 0.82
C LYS A 69 -2.62 16.66 1.96
N VAL A 70 -2.75 17.75 2.68
CA VAL A 70 -3.59 17.85 3.89
C VAL A 70 -4.72 18.85 3.61
N THR A 71 -5.94 18.49 4.01
CA THR A 71 -7.14 19.33 3.80
C THR A 71 -7.03 20.63 4.58
N GLY A 72 -7.25 21.76 3.91
CA GLY A 72 -7.25 23.10 4.51
C GLY A 72 -5.88 23.70 4.82
N VAL A 73 -4.80 22.94 4.60
CA VAL A 73 -3.42 23.34 4.96
C VAL A 73 -2.63 23.68 3.69
N ASN A 74 -1.72 24.67 3.79
CA ASN A 74 -0.85 25.07 2.66
C ASN A 74 -1.69 25.43 1.41
N MET A 75 -2.72 26.24 1.60
CA MET A 75 -3.61 26.69 0.53
C MET A 75 -2.85 27.55 -0.49
N ARG A 76 -3.01 27.24 -1.77
CA ARG A 76 -2.40 27.96 -2.89
C ARG A 76 -3.47 28.41 -3.86
N THR A 77 -3.37 29.64 -4.32
CA THR A 77 -4.29 30.17 -5.34
C THR A 77 -3.77 29.82 -6.72
N ILE A 78 -4.52 28.99 -7.46
CA ILE A 78 -4.24 28.61 -8.84
C ILE A 78 -5.19 29.39 -9.75
N LYS A 79 -4.66 30.02 -10.80
CA LYS A 79 -5.45 30.66 -11.84
C LYS A 79 -5.86 29.60 -12.86
N GLN A 80 -7.14 29.28 -12.93
CA GLN A 80 -7.69 28.39 -13.96
C GLN A 80 -7.94 29.22 -15.23
N LYS A 81 -7.31 28.83 -16.34
CA LYS A 81 -7.58 29.43 -17.66
C LYS A 81 -9.01 29.07 -18.08
N GLY A 82 -9.72 30.06 -18.61
CA GLY A 82 -11.03 29.82 -19.20
C GLY A 82 -10.93 29.02 -20.49
N ASN A 83 -11.94 28.21 -20.76
CA ASN A 83 -12.15 27.55 -22.05
C ASN A 83 -13.58 27.86 -22.53
N PRO A 84 -13.75 28.79 -23.49
CA PRO A 84 -15.06 29.18 -24.01
C PRO A 84 -15.86 28.02 -24.61
N GLU A 85 -15.21 27.08 -25.31
CA GLU A 85 -15.88 25.94 -25.97
C GLU A 85 -16.54 24.99 -24.97
N ARG A 86 -16.01 24.92 -23.73
CA ARG A 86 -16.56 24.11 -22.64
C ARG A 86 -17.39 24.93 -21.65
N GLY A 87 -17.62 26.22 -21.91
CA GLY A 87 -18.31 27.13 -21.00
C GLY A 87 -17.56 27.41 -19.70
N ILE A 88 -16.26 27.13 -19.63
CA ILE A 88 -15.47 27.30 -18.40
C ILE A 88 -14.91 28.72 -18.36
N GLN A 89 -15.40 29.54 -17.43
CA GLN A 89 -14.87 30.88 -17.21
C GLN A 89 -13.51 30.87 -16.49
N ALA A 90 -12.69 31.90 -16.74
CA ALA A 90 -11.43 32.07 -16.02
C ALA A 90 -11.71 32.44 -14.56
N ARG A 91 -11.17 31.65 -13.62
CA ARG A 91 -11.38 31.86 -12.18
C ARG A 91 -10.15 31.53 -11.36
N LYS A 92 -10.08 32.12 -10.17
CA LYS A 92 -9.07 31.78 -9.16
C LYS A 92 -9.63 30.66 -8.27
N ILE A 93 -8.96 29.51 -8.24
CA ILE A 93 -9.32 28.39 -7.36
C ILE A 93 -8.28 28.31 -6.26
N GLN A 94 -8.73 28.18 -5.01
CA GLN A 94 -7.84 27.81 -3.92
C GLN A 94 -7.77 26.28 -3.82
N THR A 95 -6.57 25.74 -3.88
CA THR A 95 -6.33 24.30 -3.76
C THR A 95 -5.26 24.04 -2.72
N GLU A 96 -5.33 22.91 -2.03
CA GLU A 96 -4.33 22.53 -1.04
C GLU A 96 -3.00 22.19 -1.74
N GLY A 97 -1.89 22.62 -1.14
CA GLY A 97 -0.54 22.33 -1.60
C GLY A 97 0.02 21.06 -0.96
N TYR A 98 1.06 20.50 -1.59
CA TYR A 98 1.82 19.39 -1.02
C TYR A 98 2.80 19.87 0.06
N LEU A 99 2.91 19.11 1.13
CA LEU A 99 3.91 19.24 2.20
C LEU A 99 4.84 18.04 2.19
N HIS A 100 6.08 18.21 2.62
CA HIS A 100 7.01 17.09 2.73
C HIS A 100 6.67 16.24 3.96
N TYR A 101 6.84 14.91 3.87
CA TYR A 101 6.50 13.97 4.94
C TYR A 101 7.13 14.32 6.29
N SER A 102 8.39 14.80 6.30
CA SER A 102 9.09 15.18 7.54
C SER A 102 8.50 16.41 8.25
N GLN A 103 7.67 17.19 7.58
CA GLN A 103 7.05 18.41 8.12
C GLN A 103 5.73 18.12 8.85
N VAL A 104 5.27 16.86 8.82
CA VAL A 104 3.95 16.45 9.26
C VAL A 104 4.08 15.32 10.30
N ALA A 105 3.30 15.41 11.38
CA ALA A 105 3.21 14.37 12.40
C ALA A 105 1.76 13.92 12.58
N LEU A 106 1.54 12.65 12.96
CA LEU A 106 0.22 12.20 13.38
C LEU A 106 -0.19 12.90 14.67
N LEU A 107 -1.49 13.13 14.78
CA LEU A 107 -2.11 13.64 15.99
C LEU A 107 -2.48 12.47 16.90
N ASP A 108 -2.19 12.63 18.19
CA ASP A 108 -2.68 11.71 19.21
C ASP A 108 -4.20 11.87 19.39
N PRO A 109 -5.00 10.79 19.33
CA PRO A 109 -6.45 10.87 19.50
C PRO A 109 -6.88 11.35 20.88
N LEU A 110 -6.08 11.14 21.94
CA LEU A 110 -6.42 11.57 23.29
C LEU A 110 -6.06 13.04 23.53
N GLN A 111 -4.78 13.39 23.33
CA GLN A 111 -4.30 14.73 23.69
C GLN A 111 -4.39 15.75 22.55
N ASN A 112 -4.65 15.33 21.30
CA ASN A 112 -4.63 16.19 20.12
C ASN A 112 -3.29 16.96 19.93
N ILE A 113 -2.20 16.34 20.37
CA ILE A 113 -0.83 16.86 20.28
C ILE A 113 -0.08 16.06 19.19
N PRO A 114 0.90 16.64 18.48
CA PRO A 114 1.68 15.89 17.50
C PRO A 114 2.60 14.89 18.21
N THR A 115 2.59 13.64 17.74
CA THR A 115 3.28 12.52 18.41
C THR A 115 4.11 11.68 17.46
N ARG A 116 5.19 11.11 18.03
CA ARG A 116 5.94 10.03 17.38
C ARG A 116 5.20 8.71 17.59
N ILE A 117 5.37 7.79 16.65
CA ILE A 117 4.65 6.51 16.59
C ILE A 117 5.64 5.38 16.77
N HIS A 118 5.25 4.34 17.50
CA HIS A 118 5.82 3.01 17.42
C HIS A 118 4.74 2.00 17.06
N TYR A 119 5.14 0.76 16.76
CA TYR A 119 4.21 -0.31 16.43
C TYR A 119 4.24 -1.35 17.54
N GLU A 120 3.06 -1.80 17.94
CA GLU A 120 2.87 -2.91 18.86
C GLU A 120 1.93 -3.93 18.21
N THR A 121 2.07 -5.19 18.62
CA THR A 121 1.20 -6.27 18.18
C THR A 121 0.25 -6.56 19.33
N LEU A 122 -1.05 -6.55 19.04
CA LEU A 122 -2.09 -6.94 20.00
C LEU A 122 -2.09 -8.46 20.23
N GLU A 123 -2.85 -8.91 21.22
CA GLU A 123 -3.04 -10.34 21.53
C GLU A 123 -3.61 -11.12 20.33
N ASP A 124 -4.47 -10.48 19.52
CA ASP A 124 -5.03 -11.03 18.28
C ASP A 124 -4.00 -11.20 17.13
N GLY A 125 -2.73 -10.82 17.35
CA GLY A 125 -1.69 -10.81 16.31
C GLY A 125 -1.74 -9.61 15.36
N THR A 126 -2.70 -8.70 15.53
CA THR A 126 -2.84 -7.52 14.67
C THR A 126 -1.83 -6.43 15.04
N LYS A 127 -1.14 -5.88 14.02
CA LYS A 127 -0.16 -4.79 14.21
C LYS A 127 -0.84 -3.43 14.19
N VAL A 128 -0.71 -2.68 15.29
CA VAL A 128 -1.28 -1.34 15.46
C VAL A 128 -0.21 -0.27 15.63
N ARG A 129 -0.59 0.97 15.34
CA ARG A 129 0.23 2.17 15.59
C ARG A 129 -0.10 2.68 16.97
N VAL A 130 0.91 2.99 17.78
CA VAL A 130 0.73 3.50 19.15
C VAL A 130 1.44 4.84 19.30
N SER A 131 0.78 5.78 19.99
CA SER A 131 1.33 7.09 20.33
C SER A 131 2.36 6.97 21.44
N LYS A 132 3.57 7.52 21.25
CA LYS A 132 4.61 7.53 22.29
C LYS A 132 4.29 8.43 23.49
N LYS A 133 3.39 9.40 23.37
CA LYS A 133 3.09 10.34 24.46
C LYS A 133 2.01 9.82 25.39
N SER A 134 0.92 9.30 24.81
CA SER A 134 -0.27 8.87 25.54
C SER A 134 -0.40 7.36 25.65
N GLY A 135 0.38 6.59 24.91
CA GLY A 135 0.17 5.14 24.76
C GLY A 135 -1.11 4.80 23.97
N ALA A 136 -1.82 5.79 23.43
CA ALA A 136 -3.07 5.55 22.73
C ALA A 136 -2.85 4.85 21.38
N ILE A 137 -3.76 3.93 21.05
CA ILE A 137 -3.78 3.24 19.77
C ILE A 137 -4.33 4.18 18.69
N ILE A 138 -3.60 4.34 17.59
CA ILE A 138 -4.00 5.09 16.41
C ILE A 138 -4.40 4.10 15.30
N PRO A 139 -5.68 3.74 15.17
CA PRO A 139 -6.13 2.77 14.18
C PRO A 139 -5.88 3.28 12.75
N LYS A 140 -5.80 2.37 11.79
CA LYS A 140 -5.80 2.75 10.37
C LYS A 140 -7.20 3.28 9.99
N PRO A 141 -7.29 4.38 9.23
CA PRO A 141 -8.56 4.96 8.86
C PRO A 141 -9.36 4.03 7.93
N GLU A 142 -10.69 4.05 8.07
CA GLU A 142 -11.60 3.15 7.37
C GLU A 142 -11.58 3.31 5.85
N ILE A 143 -11.23 4.50 5.35
CA ILE A 143 -11.04 4.78 3.91
C ILE A 143 -10.13 3.74 3.22
N LEU A 144 -9.18 3.15 3.95
CA LEU A 144 -8.26 2.15 3.39
C LEU A 144 -8.88 0.75 3.28
N LYS A 145 -9.93 0.44 4.04
CA LYS A 145 -10.63 -0.85 3.95
C LYS A 145 -11.41 -0.95 2.64
N HIS A 146 -11.89 0.18 2.12
CA HIS A 146 -12.65 0.24 0.88
C HIS A 146 -11.73 0.42 -0.34
N ARG A 147 -12.04 -0.29 -1.42
CA ARG A 147 -11.36 -0.09 -2.71
C ARG A 147 -11.71 1.29 -3.28
N ALA A 148 -10.73 1.98 -3.85
CA ALA A 148 -10.96 3.29 -4.48
C ALA A 148 -11.96 3.24 -5.65
N ARG A 149 -12.01 2.09 -6.33
CA ARG A 149 -13.04 1.73 -7.30
C ARG A 149 -13.80 0.54 -6.71
N PRO A 150 -15.05 0.70 -6.24
CA PRO A 150 -15.81 -0.44 -5.75
C PRO A 150 -16.00 -1.43 -6.89
N ILE A 151 -15.91 -2.72 -6.57
CA ILE A 151 -16.25 -3.78 -7.53
C ILE A 151 -17.75 -3.67 -7.79
N ARG A 152 -18.16 -3.78 -9.05
CA ARG A 152 -19.58 -4.01 -9.34
C ARG A 152 -19.90 -5.45 -8.93
N PHE A 153 -20.72 -5.63 -7.91
CA PHE A 153 -21.09 -6.94 -7.36
C PHE A 153 -22.35 -7.53 -8.00
N THR A 154 -22.97 -6.81 -8.94
CA THR A 154 -24.12 -7.32 -9.69
C THR A 154 -23.67 -8.49 -10.55
N VAL A 155 -24.15 -9.69 -10.21
CA VAL A 155 -23.97 -10.89 -11.03
C VAL A 155 -24.63 -10.64 -12.38
N THR A 156 -23.83 -10.66 -13.44
CA THR A 156 -24.33 -10.56 -14.82
C THR A 156 -24.61 -11.95 -15.37
N GLU A 157 -25.36 -12.05 -16.47
CA GLU A 157 -25.65 -13.34 -17.12
C GLU A 157 -24.39 -14.14 -17.49
N SER A 158 -23.25 -13.48 -17.71
CA SER A 158 -21.96 -14.13 -17.99
C SER A 158 -21.15 -14.50 -16.73
N CYS A 159 -21.66 -14.24 -15.53
CA CYS A 159 -20.98 -14.61 -14.28
C CYS A 159 -21.37 -16.02 -13.87
N THR A 160 -20.39 -16.82 -13.46
CA THR A 160 -20.58 -18.11 -12.79
C THR A 160 -21.36 -17.92 -11.48
N SER A 161 -22.23 -18.87 -11.14
CA SER A 161 -22.93 -18.86 -9.85
C SER A 161 -21.92 -19.06 -8.70
N GLU A 162 -22.30 -18.65 -7.49
CA GLU A 162 -21.42 -18.80 -6.32
C GLU A 162 -21.20 -20.29 -6.00
N ASP A 163 -22.25 -21.08 -6.08
CA ASP A 163 -22.21 -22.52 -5.83
C ASP A 163 -21.25 -23.21 -6.81
N ASP A 164 -21.42 -23.00 -8.12
CA ASP A 164 -20.54 -23.60 -9.15
C ASP A 164 -19.06 -23.19 -9.00
N ALA A 165 -18.79 -21.98 -8.49
CA ALA A 165 -17.43 -21.48 -8.34
C ALA A 165 -16.70 -22.07 -7.12
N TRP A 166 -17.44 -22.44 -6.08
CA TRP A 166 -16.91 -23.01 -4.84
C TRP A 166 -17.02 -24.52 -4.77
N GLU A 167 -17.67 -25.16 -5.74
CA GLU A 167 -17.68 -26.61 -5.87
C GLU A 167 -16.25 -27.17 -5.97
N GLU A 168 -15.89 -28.03 -5.03
CA GLU A 168 -14.62 -28.76 -5.06
C GLU A 168 -14.72 -29.91 -6.08
N THR A 169 -14.40 -29.61 -7.34
CA THR A 169 -14.45 -30.59 -8.43
C THR A 169 -13.23 -31.51 -8.49
N TYR A 170 -12.10 -31.10 -7.88
CA TYR A 170 -10.84 -31.82 -8.00
C TYR A 170 -10.68 -32.86 -6.90
N SER A 171 -10.89 -34.14 -7.23
CA SER A 171 -10.46 -35.26 -6.39
C SER A 171 -8.98 -35.55 -6.64
N ILE A 172 -8.16 -35.47 -5.60
CA ILE A 172 -6.74 -35.83 -5.68
C ILE A 172 -6.63 -37.34 -5.95
N PRO A 173 -5.92 -37.78 -7.00
CA PRO A 173 -5.67 -39.20 -7.24
C PRO A 173 -4.90 -39.87 -6.09
N GLU A 174 -5.22 -41.13 -5.78
CA GLU A 174 -4.66 -41.88 -4.64
C GLU A 174 -3.13 -41.94 -4.63
N HIS A 175 -2.48 -42.19 -5.78
CA HIS A 175 -1.01 -42.21 -5.86
C HIS A 175 -0.34 -40.90 -5.41
N ILE A 176 -0.99 -39.76 -5.60
CA ILE A 176 -0.47 -38.45 -5.14
C ILE A 176 -0.63 -38.32 -3.63
N LEU A 177 -1.68 -38.89 -3.04
CA LEU A 177 -1.87 -38.93 -1.59
C LEU A 177 -0.80 -39.82 -0.95
N GLU A 178 -0.55 -41.00 -1.51
CA GLU A 178 0.52 -41.91 -1.05
C GLU A 178 1.90 -41.24 -1.12
N GLU A 179 2.23 -40.59 -2.25
CA GLU A 179 3.48 -39.83 -2.38
C GLU A 179 3.59 -38.69 -1.35
N LEU A 180 2.50 -37.98 -1.04
CA LEU A 180 2.48 -36.92 -0.03
C LEU A 180 2.64 -37.46 1.39
N GLU A 181 2.05 -38.61 1.70
CA GLU A 181 2.20 -39.29 2.99
C GLU A 181 3.64 -39.76 3.19
N GLU A 182 4.26 -40.36 2.17
CA GLU A 182 5.68 -40.70 2.19
C GLU A 182 6.56 -39.47 2.41
N GLN A 183 6.26 -38.36 1.74
CA GLN A 183 7.02 -37.12 1.92
C GLN A 183 6.88 -36.55 3.33
N LYS A 184 5.68 -36.60 3.92
CA LYS A 184 5.44 -36.19 5.32
C LYS A 184 6.20 -37.09 6.29
N ARG A 185 6.18 -38.41 6.11
CA ARG A 185 6.96 -39.38 6.90
C ARG A 185 8.46 -39.10 6.80
N ARG A 186 8.98 -38.90 5.59
CA ARG A 186 10.39 -38.54 5.36
C ARG A 186 10.78 -37.23 6.04
N TRP A 187 9.89 -36.23 6.00
CA TRP A 187 10.12 -34.93 6.64
C TRP A 187 10.08 -35.01 8.17
N ALA A 188 9.14 -35.77 8.74
CA ALA A 188 9.05 -36.01 10.18
C ALA A 188 10.28 -36.76 10.72
N LYS A 189 10.80 -37.75 9.96
CA LYS A 189 12.05 -38.45 10.26
C LYS A 189 13.26 -37.50 10.25
N LEU A 190 13.33 -36.58 9.28
CA LEU A 190 14.37 -35.56 9.19
C LEU A 190 14.33 -34.54 10.34
N ASN A 191 13.14 -34.25 10.86
CA ASN A 191 12.94 -33.34 11.99
C ASN A 191 13.03 -34.03 13.37
N GLY A 192 13.16 -35.37 13.41
CA GLY A 192 13.30 -36.14 14.65
C GLY A 192 12.02 -36.21 15.48
N GLU A 193 10.84 -36.16 14.84
CA GLU A 193 9.54 -36.09 15.51
C GLU A 193 8.82 -37.45 15.58
N VAL A 194 9.43 -38.50 15.03
CA VAL A 194 8.93 -39.88 15.07
C VAL A 194 10.04 -40.76 15.64
N ASP A 195 9.84 -41.27 16.85
CA ASP A 195 10.69 -42.30 17.47
C ASP A 195 10.47 -43.63 16.72
N GLU A 196 11.55 -44.30 16.36
CA GLU A 196 11.60 -45.49 15.46
C GLU A 196 11.14 -46.82 16.10
N ASP A 197 10.25 -46.82 17.10
CA ASP A 197 10.02 -48.03 17.93
C ASP A 197 8.58 -48.63 17.91
N GLU A 198 7.70 -48.25 16.98
CA GLU A 198 6.39 -48.91 16.81
C GLU A 198 6.18 -49.37 15.36
N ASP A 199 6.80 -50.49 14.98
CA ASP A 199 6.36 -51.35 13.85
C ASP A 199 7.07 -52.73 13.97
N ASP A 200 6.88 -53.41 15.10
CA ASP A 200 7.13 -54.87 15.26
C ASP A 200 5.90 -55.51 15.93
N GLU A 201 4.71 -55.33 15.36
CA GLU A 201 3.59 -56.26 15.61
C GLU A 201 3.73 -57.43 14.64
N GLU A 202 4.36 -58.50 15.13
CA GLU A 202 4.41 -59.82 14.50
C GLU A 202 3.00 -60.26 14.08
N GLU A 203 2.79 -60.36 12.77
CA GLU A 203 1.59 -60.95 12.17
C GLU A 203 1.54 -62.44 12.54
N GLU A 204 0.76 -62.80 13.57
CA GLU A 204 0.58 -64.21 13.97
C GLU A 204 -0.02 -65.01 12.79
N PRO A 205 0.59 -66.14 12.37
CA PRO A 205 0.07 -66.91 11.24
C PRO A 205 -1.24 -67.61 11.61
N GLU A 206 -2.26 -67.45 10.76
CA GLU A 206 -3.58 -68.05 10.94
C GLU A 206 -3.52 -69.59 11.11
N PRO A 207 -4.32 -70.16 12.03
CA PRO A 207 -4.34 -71.60 12.24
C PRO A 207 -5.03 -72.32 11.07
N GLN A 208 -4.27 -73.19 10.40
CA GLN A 208 -4.77 -74.06 9.33
C GLN A 208 -5.77 -75.09 9.87
N LYS A 209 -6.90 -75.26 9.16
CA LYS A 209 -7.90 -76.32 9.36
C LYS A 209 -7.84 -77.35 8.26
#